data_AF-A0A8K1GSH3-F1
#
_entry.id   AF-A0A8K1GSH3-F1
#
_cell.length_a   1.000
_cell.length_b   1.000
_cell.length_c   1.000
_cell.angle_alpha   90.00
_cell.angle_beta   90.00
_cell.angle_gamma   90.00
#
_symmetry.space_group_name_H-M   'P 1'
#
loop_
_entity.id
_entity.type
_entity.pdbx_description
1 polymer ?
#
loop_
_entity_poly.entity_id
_entity_poly.type
_entity_poly.pdbx_seq_one_letter_code
_entity_poly.pdbx_strand_id
1 'polypeptide(L)'
;MHSLAQEIRSFSRANLRKQRTRVTTLTGRRIVETWRGACLHMEEEEEAAPGGGFVQDLSADLQVGVVKPWLLLGSQDAAHDLETMRKHKVTHVLNVAYGVQNAFLDDFIYKTISILDLPETDITSYFPECFEFIEKAKSQHVIKRPNGVVLTSEKFCLKPKH
;
A
#
# COMPACT_ATOMS: atom_id res chain seq x y z
N MET A 1 -29.09 33.22 25.06
CA MET A 1 -28.31 32.31 24.11
C MET A 1 -27.03 33.01 23.64
N HIS A 2 -25.88 32.85 24.38
CA HIS A 2 -24.60 33.51 24.05
C HIS A 2 -24.08 33.02 22.68
N SER A 3 -23.91 33.99 21.78
CA SER A 3 -23.29 33.69 20.46
C SER A 3 -21.90 33.05 20.62
N LEU A 4 -21.63 32.05 19.90
CA LEU A 4 -20.32 31.34 19.87
C LEU A 4 -19.16 32.34 19.97
N ALA A 5 -19.26 33.50 19.46
CA ALA A 5 -18.15 34.49 19.49
C ALA A 5 -17.98 35.07 20.90
N GLN A 6 -19.05 35.17 21.57
CA GLN A 6 -19.01 35.69 22.97
C GLN A 6 -18.48 34.62 23.94
N GLU A 7 -18.70 33.43 23.58
CA GLU A 7 -18.17 32.32 24.40
C GLU A 7 -16.67 32.15 24.18
N ILE A 8 -16.17 32.41 22.99
CA ILE A 8 -14.71 32.26 22.72
C ILE A 8 -13.96 33.42 23.39
N ARG A 9 -14.64 34.66 23.44
CA ARG A 9 -13.92 35.83 24.01
C ARG A 9 -13.87 35.75 25.55
N SER A 10 -14.89 35.06 26.08
CA SER A 10 -14.96 35.07 27.55
C SER A 10 -14.27 33.83 28.13
N PHE A 11 -13.75 32.96 27.19
CA PHE A 11 -13.16 31.69 27.63
C PHE A 11 -11.70 31.92 28.05
N SER A 12 -11.39 31.45 29.32
CA SER A 12 -10.02 31.62 29.85
C SER A 12 -9.08 30.56 29.25
N ARG A 13 -8.02 31.01 28.72
CA ARG A 13 -7.01 30.11 28.10
C ARG A 13 -6.38 29.19 29.16
N ALA A 14 -6.52 29.53 30.46
CA ALA A 14 -5.98 28.71 31.57
C ALA A 14 -6.78 27.42 31.75
N ASN A 15 -7.94 27.37 31.12
CA ASN A 15 -8.78 26.16 31.28
C ASN A 15 -8.57 25.20 30.11
N LEU A 16 -7.64 25.61 29.13
CA LEU A 16 -7.40 24.70 27.99
C LEU A 16 -6.40 23.62 28.39
N ARG A 17 -6.70 22.40 27.98
CA ARG A 17 -5.74 21.31 28.21
C ARG A 17 -4.41 21.60 27.48
N LYS A 18 -3.46 21.49 28.32
CA LYS A 18 -2.15 21.68 27.65
C LYS A 18 -1.91 20.58 26.61
N GLN A 19 -1.70 21.09 25.32
CA GLN A 19 -1.58 20.09 24.23
C GLN A 19 -0.16 20.16 23.65
N ARG A 20 0.32 18.99 23.55
CA ARG A 20 1.59 18.85 22.80
C ARG A 20 1.32 18.28 21.40
N THR A 21 1.83 19.15 20.38
CA THR A 21 1.59 18.64 19.01
C THR A 21 2.91 18.24 18.35
N ARG A 22 2.82 17.06 17.94
CA ARG A 22 3.99 16.56 17.19
C ARG A 22 3.80 16.82 15.68
N VAL A 23 4.89 17.56 15.12
CA VAL A 23 4.77 17.95 13.70
C VAL A 23 5.90 17.24 12.93
N THR A 24 5.47 16.49 11.93
CA THR A 24 6.48 15.86 11.05
C THR A 24 6.52 16.59 9.70
N THR A 25 7.77 17.18 9.41
CA THR A 25 7.91 17.95 8.17
C THR A 25 8.08 17.00 6.98
N LEU A 26 7.91 17.57 5.81
CA LEU A 26 8.02 16.79 4.56
C LEU A 26 9.42 16.19 4.42
N THR A 27 10.30 16.72 5.23
CA THR A 27 11.69 16.21 5.15
C THR A 27 11.94 15.15 6.23
N GLY A 28 10.81 14.84 7.02
CA GLY A 28 11.00 13.76 8.02
C GLY A 28 11.48 14.28 9.37
N ARG A 29 11.57 15.61 9.40
CA ARG A 29 11.96 16.20 10.71
C ARG A 29 10.76 16.27 11.66
N ARG A 30 11.03 15.76 12.86
CA ARG A 30 9.90 15.78 13.83
C ARG A 30 10.14 16.86 14.88
N ILE A 31 8.99 17.81 14.94
CA ILE A 31 9.06 18.91 15.92
C ILE A 31 7.91 18.79 16.93
N VAL A 32 8.26 18.89 18.17
CA VAL A 32 7.17 18.91 19.17
C VAL A 32 6.91 20.38 19.59
N GLU A 33 5.68 20.78 19.24
CA GLU A 33 5.26 22.14 19.62
C GLU A 33 4.51 22.15 20.96
N THR A 34 5.16 22.85 21.98
CA THR A 34 4.43 22.99 23.26
C THR A 34 4.07 24.47 23.47
N TRP A 35 2.71 24.64 23.57
CA TRP A 35 2.30 26.06 23.81
C TRP A 35 2.28 26.35 25.31
N ARG A 36 3.16 27.30 25.73
CA ARG A 36 3.06 27.84 27.12
C ARG A 36 2.52 29.27 27.09
N GLY A 37 1.22 29.35 27.24
CA GLY A 37 0.58 30.68 27.12
C GLY A 37 0.61 31.20 25.68
N ALA A 38 1.25 32.45 25.38
CA ALA A 38 1.33 32.97 23.99
C ALA A 38 2.69 32.63 23.38
N CYS A 39 3.32 31.80 24.13
CA CYS A 39 4.71 31.57 23.65
C CYS A 39 4.84 30.13 23.17
N LEU A 40 5.33 29.97 21.92
CA LEU A 40 5.51 28.64 21.31
C LEU A 40 6.96 28.16 21.52
N HIS A 41 7.01 27.04 22.32
CA HIS A 41 8.34 26.41 22.49
C HIS A 41 8.45 25.21 21.54
N MET A 42 9.62 25.27 20.78
CA MET A 42 9.80 24.18 19.78
C MET A 42 11.01 23.32 20.16
N GLU A 43 10.70 22.10 20.39
CA GLU A 43 11.88 21.23 20.63
C GLU A 43 11.97 20.19 19.51
N GLU A 44 13.21 20.14 18.89
CA GLU A 44 13.44 19.14 17.83
C GLU A 44 13.74 17.76 18.45
N GLU A 45 12.91 16.77 18.08
CA GLU A 45 13.18 15.39 18.55
C GLU A 45 14.36 14.79 17.77
N GLU A 46 15.69 14.66 18.49
CA GLU A 46 16.93 14.08 17.93
C GLU A 46 16.82 12.56 17.83
N GLU A 47 16.15 12.15 16.68
CA GLU A 47 16.47 10.90 15.96
C GLU A 47 15.33 10.57 14.98
N ALA A 48 15.39 11.21 13.86
CA ALA A 48 14.56 10.87 12.68
C ALA A 48 14.81 9.42 12.23
N ALA A 49 14.28 8.34 13.01
CA ALA A 49 14.21 7.07 12.27
C ALA A 49 14.13 7.30 10.75
N PRO A 50 15.15 6.85 9.98
CA PRO A 50 15.21 7.01 8.52
C PRO A 50 13.86 6.69 7.86
N GLY A 51 12.92 7.69 7.93
CA GLY A 51 11.86 7.27 6.96
C GLY A 51 10.73 8.30 6.92
N GLY A 52 10.96 9.54 6.30
CA GLY A 52 9.97 10.32 5.53
C GLY A 52 8.52 10.01 5.92
N GLY A 53 7.81 10.83 6.81
CA GLY A 53 6.36 11.01 7.07
C GLY A 53 5.55 9.76 6.76
N PHE A 54 6.23 8.64 6.40
CA PHE A 54 5.44 7.40 6.22
C PHE A 54 5.95 6.30 7.15
N VAL A 55 4.99 5.61 7.77
CA VAL A 55 5.36 4.41 8.56
C VAL A 55 5.39 3.21 7.61
N GLN A 56 6.64 2.74 7.35
CA GLN A 56 6.80 1.51 6.54
C GLN A 56 6.15 0.30 7.25
N ASP A 57 5.04 -0.19 6.66
CA ASP A 57 4.42 -1.43 7.18
C ASP A 57 5.19 -2.66 6.68
N LEU A 58 5.85 -3.32 7.58
CA LEU A 58 6.68 -4.49 7.16
C LEU A 58 5.86 -5.78 7.26
N SER A 59 4.63 -5.58 7.58
CA SER A 59 3.88 -6.85 7.68
C SER A 59 3.48 -7.32 6.27
N ALA A 60 3.64 -8.69 6.14
CA ALA A 60 3.28 -9.25 4.81
C ALA A 60 1.77 -9.13 4.57
N ASP A 61 1.39 -8.58 3.33
CA ASP A 61 -0.03 -8.58 2.88
C ASP A 61 -0.34 -9.82 2.03
N LEU A 62 -0.99 -10.80 2.72
CA LEU A 62 -1.21 -12.07 1.99
C LEU A 62 -2.67 -12.15 1.52
N GLN A 63 -3.27 -11.05 1.40
CA GLN A 63 -4.67 -11.06 0.95
C GLN A 63 -4.74 -11.28 -0.57
N VAL A 64 -5.69 -12.10 -0.90
CA VAL A 64 -5.90 -12.37 -2.35
C VAL A 64 -7.37 -12.07 -2.68
N GLY A 65 -7.46 -11.15 -3.62
CA GLY A 65 -8.83 -10.83 -4.10
C GLY A 65 -9.24 -11.70 -5.29
N VAL A 66 -10.49 -12.16 -5.22
CA VAL A 66 -10.99 -12.98 -6.35
C VAL A 66 -11.89 -12.11 -7.22
N VAL A 67 -11.42 -11.85 -8.43
CA VAL A 67 -12.24 -11.06 -9.38
C VAL A 67 -13.22 -11.99 -10.10
N LYS A 68 -12.67 -13.14 -10.53
CA LYS A 68 -13.44 -14.27 -11.09
C LYS A 68 -12.88 -15.59 -10.58
N PRO A 69 -13.69 -16.61 -10.69
CA PRO A 69 -13.21 -17.90 -10.13
C PRO A 69 -11.84 -18.28 -10.71
N TRP A 70 -11.46 -17.78 -11.77
CA TRP A 70 -10.18 -18.19 -12.40
C TRP A 70 -9.23 -16.99 -12.47
N LEU A 71 -9.66 -15.84 -11.95
CA LEU A 71 -8.80 -14.64 -11.98
C LEU A 71 -8.70 -14.03 -10.57
N LEU A 72 -7.42 -13.92 -10.15
CA LEU A 72 -7.17 -13.47 -8.76
C LEU A 72 -6.23 -12.26 -8.81
N LEU A 73 -6.39 -11.42 -7.72
CA LEU A 73 -5.47 -10.28 -7.58
C LEU A 73 -4.77 -10.35 -6.22
N GLY A 74 -3.45 -10.19 -6.37
CA GLY A 74 -2.70 -10.25 -5.10
C GLY A 74 -1.41 -9.43 -5.20
N SER A 75 -0.90 -9.20 -3.96
CA SER A 75 0.38 -8.46 -3.90
C SER A 75 1.58 -9.39 -4.12
N GLN A 76 2.77 -8.71 -4.13
CA GLN A 76 4.01 -9.52 -4.26
C GLN A 76 4.17 -10.48 -3.05
N ASP A 77 3.74 -9.94 -1.91
CA ASP A 77 3.85 -10.81 -0.71
C ASP A 77 3.00 -12.08 -0.87
N ALA A 78 1.84 -11.94 -1.43
CA ALA A 78 0.97 -13.13 -1.62
C ALA A 78 1.58 -14.09 -2.65
N ALA A 79 2.24 -13.48 -3.69
CA ALA A 79 2.81 -14.32 -4.77
C ALA A 79 4.09 -15.01 -4.30
N HIS A 80 4.63 -14.48 -3.18
CA HIS A 80 5.87 -15.12 -2.69
C HIS A 80 5.55 -16.07 -1.53
N ASP A 81 4.33 -16.27 -1.33
CA ASP A 81 3.96 -17.23 -0.28
C ASP A 81 3.35 -18.48 -0.94
N LEU A 82 4.07 -19.58 -0.84
CA LEU A 82 3.67 -20.81 -1.57
C LEU A 82 2.36 -21.37 -1.00
N GLU A 83 2.21 -21.28 0.31
CA GLU A 83 0.96 -21.81 0.92
C GLU A 83 -0.27 -21.05 0.42
N THR A 84 -0.10 -19.76 0.34
CA THR A 84 -1.24 -18.94 -0.15
C THR A 84 -1.55 -19.28 -1.61
N MET A 85 -0.50 -19.42 -2.44
CA MET A 85 -0.72 -19.73 -3.87
C MET A 85 -1.34 -21.12 -4.05
N ARG A 86 -0.95 -22.08 -3.24
CA ARG A 86 -1.53 -23.43 -3.35
C ARG A 86 -2.98 -23.45 -2.84
N LYS A 87 -3.17 -22.68 -1.76
CA LYS A 87 -4.55 -22.62 -1.20
C LYS A 87 -5.54 -22.12 -2.25
N HIS A 88 -5.00 -21.23 -3.14
CA HIS A 88 -5.95 -20.67 -4.13
C HIS A 88 -5.79 -21.37 -5.48
N LYS A 89 -4.96 -22.42 -5.44
CA LYS A 89 -4.78 -23.29 -6.62
C LYS A 89 -4.34 -22.46 -7.83
N VAL A 90 -3.34 -21.70 -7.58
CA VAL A 90 -2.82 -20.81 -8.65
C VAL A 90 -1.92 -21.66 -9.57
N THR A 91 -2.04 -21.37 -10.84
CA THR A 91 -1.18 -22.11 -11.80
C THR A 91 -0.34 -21.13 -12.62
N HIS A 92 -0.98 -19.92 -12.87
CA HIS A 92 -0.27 -18.91 -13.68
C HIS A 92 -0.12 -17.61 -12.88
N VAL A 93 1.07 -17.01 -13.10
CA VAL A 93 1.31 -15.74 -12.37
C VAL A 93 1.73 -14.69 -13.41
N LEU A 94 0.88 -13.65 -13.45
CA LEU A 94 1.30 -12.48 -14.27
C LEU A 94 1.81 -11.35 -13.37
N ASN A 95 3.15 -11.18 -13.54
CA ASN A 95 3.78 -10.10 -12.75
C ASN A 95 3.88 -8.80 -13.56
N VAL A 96 3.15 -7.77 -13.05
CA VAL A 96 3.19 -6.48 -13.80
C VAL A 96 3.81 -5.40 -12.90
N ALA A 97 5.04 -5.71 -12.43
CA ALA A 97 5.76 -4.73 -11.57
C ALA A 97 7.24 -4.71 -11.96
N TYR A 98 7.72 -3.54 -11.63
CA TYR A 98 9.16 -3.41 -11.94
C TYR A 98 10.00 -4.00 -10.80
N GLY A 99 10.97 -4.98 -11.23
CA GLY A 99 12.01 -5.42 -10.26
C GLY A 99 11.47 -6.52 -9.34
N VAL A 100 10.34 -7.10 -9.72
CA VAL A 100 9.82 -8.18 -8.84
C VAL A 100 10.29 -9.53 -9.39
N GLN A 101 10.90 -10.30 -8.45
CA GLN A 101 11.39 -11.63 -8.89
C GLN A 101 10.31 -12.69 -8.68
N ASN A 102 10.45 -13.76 -9.55
CA ASN A 102 9.52 -14.90 -9.37
C ASN A 102 10.07 -15.91 -8.35
N ALA A 103 9.25 -16.26 -7.41
CA ALA A 103 9.74 -17.02 -6.23
C ALA A 103 9.73 -18.53 -6.52
N PHE A 104 8.76 -19.08 -7.30
CA PHE A 104 8.60 -20.54 -7.46
C PHE A 104 8.57 -20.88 -8.95
N LEU A 105 9.73 -20.86 -9.65
CA LEU A 105 9.80 -20.92 -11.13
C LEU A 105 9.41 -22.32 -11.62
N ASP A 106 9.50 -23.31 -10.68
CA ASP A 106 9.21 -24.68 -11.17
C ASP A 106 7.75 -25.05 -10.89
N ASP A 107 7.07 -24.21 -10.16
CA ASP A 107 5.71 -24.64 -9.72
C ASP A 107 4.63 -23.89 -10.50
N PHE A 108 5.06 -22.75 -11.11
CA PHE A 108 4.00 -21.94 -11.76
C PHE A 108 4.51 -21.45 -13.12
N ILE A 109 3.53 -21.07 -13.92
CA ILE A 109 3.90 -20.42 -15.20
C ILE A 109 3.86 -18.89 -15.03
N TYR A 110 5.02 -18.31 -15.51
CA TYR A 110 5.10 -16.86 -15.20
C TYR A 110 5.16 -16.06 -16.50
N LYS A 111 4.58 -14.94 -16.32
CA LYS A 111 4.85 -13.86 -17.29
C LYS A 111 5.10 -12.55 -16.52
N THR A 112 6.31 -12.01 -16.92
CA THR A 112 6.65 -10.74 -16.22
C THR A 112 6.68 -9.60 -17.23
N ILE A 113 5.81 -8.60 -16.86
CA ILE A 113 5.86 -7.36 -17.64
C ILE A 113 6.26 -6.19 -16.71
N SER A 114 7.45 -5.68 -17.09
CA SER A 114 8.00 -4.63 -16.21
C SER A 114 7.32 -3.28 -16.50
N ILE A 115 6.41 -2.89 -15.49
CA ILE A 115 5.70 -1.61 -15.66
C ILE A 115 6.00 -0.72 -14.45
N LEU A 116 6.42 0.51 -14.83
CA LEU A 116 6.67 1.47 -13.73
C LEU A 116 5.37 2.19 -13.33
N ASP A 117 5.26 2.39 -11.99
CA ASP A 117 4.05 3.10 -11.51
C ASP A 117 4.28 4.61 -11.54
N LEU A 118 4.42 5.06 -12.80
CA LEU A 118 4.62 6.52 -12.96
C LEU A 118 3.48 7.09 -13.80
N PRO A 119 3.12 8.34 -13.48
CA PRO A 119 2.03 8.97 -14.25
C PRO A 119 2.36 9.02 -15.75
N GLU A 120 3.62 8.96 -16.07
CA GLU A 120 4.01 9.10 -17.49
C GLU A 120 3.92 7.74 -18.20
N THR A 121 3.76 6.73 -17.34
CA THR A 121 3.74 5.42 -17.99
C THR A 121 2.35 5.14 -18.59
N ASP A 122 2.42 4.86 -19.97
CA ASP A 122 1.15 4.49 -20.62
C ASP A 122 0.85 3.00 -20.39
N ILE A 123 -0.06 2.76 -19.46
CA ILE A 123 -0.28 1.34 -19.04
C ILE A 123 -1.17 0.65 -20.08
N THR A 124 -1.87 1.45 -20.87
CA THR A 124 -2.81 0.83 -21.84
C THR A 124 -2.04 0.11 -22.95
N SER A 125 -0.88 0.54 -23.20
CA SER A 125 -0.11 -0.12 -24.27
C SER A 125 0.29 -1.54 -23.87
N TYR A 126 0.12 -1.91 -22.59
CA TYR A 126 0.55 -3.26 -22.14
C TYR A 126 -0.65 -4.19 -22.03
N PHE A 127 -1.81 -3.69 -22.14
CA PHE A 127 -3.02 -4.50 -21.91
C PHE A 127 -3.09 -5.67 -22.90
N PRO A 128 -2.81 -5.39 -24.14
CA PRO A 128 -2.99 -6.51 -25.08
C PRO A 128 -2.13 -7.73 -24.69
N GLU A 129 -0.95 -7.44 -24.34
CA GLU A 129 -0.09 -8.56 -23.93
C GLU A 129 -0.60 -9.24 -22.65
N CYS A 130 -1.07 -8.51 -21.69
CA CYS A 130 -1.62 -9.09 -20.47
C CYS A 130 -2.87 -9.92 -20.76
N PHE A 131 -3.67 -9.35 -21.62
CA PHE A 131 -4.93 -10.07 -21.92
C PHE A 131 -4.62 -11.39 -22.62
N GLU A 132 -3.69 -11.31 -23.48
CA GLU A 132 -3.32 -12.56 -24.17
C GLU A 132 -2.89 -13.66 -23.19
N PHE A 133 -2.11 -13.33 -22.25
CA PHE A 133 -1.66 -14.30 -21.24
C PHE A 133 -2.84 -14.81 -20.41
N ILE A 134 -3.66 -13.87 -20.06
CA ILE A 134 -4.81 -14.28 -19.20
C ILE A 134 -5.74 -15.18 -20.00
N GLU A 135 -5.93 -14.86 -21.24
CA GLU A 135 -6.86 -15.68 -22.04
C GLU A 135 -6.26 -17.07 -22.30
N LYS A 136 -5.02 -17.10 -22.54
CA LYS A 136 -4.35 -18.41 -22.71
C LYS A 136 -4.47 -19.27 -21.42
N ALA A 137 -4.27 -18.63 -20.35
CA ALA A 137 -4.38 -19.37 -19.08
C ALA A 137 -5.82 -19.86 -18.84
N LYS A 138 -6.68 -19.00 -19.22
CA LYS A 138 -8.10 -19.39 -19.04
C LYS A 138 -8.44 -20.61 -19.91
N SER A 139 -8.13 -20.60 -21.18
CA SER A 139 -8.47 -21.71 -22.11
C SER A 139 -7.81 -23.03 -21.66
N GLN A 140 -6.72 -22.97 -21.06
CA GLN A 140 -6.04 -24.19 -20.58
C GLN A 140 -6.75 -24.79 -19.37
N HIS A 141 -7.71 -23.92 -18.78
CA HIS A 141 -8.24 -24.38 -17.48
C HIS A 141 -9.74 -24.69 -17.59
N VAL A 142 -10.35 -24.52 -18.76
CA VAL A 142 -11.78 -24.87 -18.98
C VAL A 142 -11.91 -26.40 -19.02
N ILE A 143 -10.80 -27.18 -18.77
CA ILE A 143 -10.97 -28.66 -18.87
C ILE A 143 -10.48 -29.29 -17.57
N LYS A 144 -10.16 -28.51 -16.38
CA LYS A 144 -9.66 -29.27 -15.21
C LYS A 144 -9.66 -28.35 -13.99
N ARG A 145 -10.94 -27.89 -13.44
CA ARG A 145 -11.16 -27.32 -12.10
C ARG A 145 -10.77 -25.83 -12.07
N PRO A 146 -11.39 -24.91 -11.13
CA PRO A 146 -11.16 -23.45 -11.20
C PRO A 146 -9.72 -23.09 -10.79
N ASN A 147 -8.70 -23.25 -11.60
CA ASN A 147 -7.30 -22.82 -11.39
C ASN A 147 -7.16 -21.31 -11.67
N GLY A 148 -6.64 -20.47 -10.70
CA GLY A 148 -6.72 -19.01 -10.62
C GLY A 148 -5.40 -18.35 -11.08
N VAL A 149 -5.45 -17.37 -11.94
CA VAL A 149 -4.35 -16.46 -12.35
C VAL A 149 -4.21 -15.34 -11.32
N VAL A 150 -2.91 -15.24 -10.82
CA VAL A 150 -2.73 -14.14 -9.84
C VAL A 150 -1.97 -13.00 -10.53
N LEU A 151 -2.63 -11.77 -10.46
CA LEU A 151 -1.94 -10.56 -10.94
C LEU A 151 -1.27 -9.83 -9.77
N THR A 152 0.06 -9.70 -10.02
CA THR A 152 0.80 -9.08 -8.90
C THR A 152 1.20 -7.66 -9.30
N SER A 153 0.79 -6.68 -8.49
CA SER A 153 1.27 -5.29 -8.67
C SER A 153 2.07 -4.85 -7.44
N GLU A 154 3.11 -4.02 -7.73
CA GLU A 154 3.96 -3.46 -6.64
C GLU A 154 3.07 -2.74 -5.61
N LYS A 155 2.74 -3.39 -4.51
CA LYS A 155 2.13 -2.58 -3.43
C LYS A 155 3.24 -1.93 -2.59
N PHE A 156 3.58 -0.60 -2.78
CA PHE A 156 4.19 0.11 -1.62
C PHE A 156 3.15 0.36 -0.54
N CYS A 157 2.60 -0.73 0.21
CA CYS A 157 1.57 -0.52 1.26
C CYS A 157 1.97 0.63 2.19
N LEU A 158 1.87 1.95 1.83
CA LEU A 158 1.98 3.08 2.78
C LEU A 158 0.62 3.32 3.44
N LYS A 159 0.29 2.62 4.64
CA LYS A 159 -0.99 2.96 5.30
C LYS A 159 -0.88 4.32 5.99
N PRO A 160 -1.95 5.20 5.86
CA PRO A 160 -2.02 6.48 6.58
C PRO A 160 -2.18 6.27 8.09
N LYS A 161 -1.20 6.84 8.89
CA LYS A 161 -1.23 6.90 10.38
C LYS A 161 -2.57 7.43 10.88
N HIS A 162 -3.60 6.55 11.42
CA HIS A 162 -4.71 7.08 12.26
C HIS A 162 -4.15 7.80 13.50
#